data_AF-A0A966GZ86-F1
#
_entry.id   AF-A0A966GZ86-F1
#
_cell.length_a   1.000
_cell.length_b   1.000
_cell.length_c   1.000
_cell.angle_alpha   90.00
_cell.angle_beta   90.00
_cell.angle_gamma   90.00
#
_symmetry.space_group_name_H-M   'P 1'
#
loop_
_entity.id
_entity.type
_entity.pdbx_description
1 polymer ?
#
loop_
_entity_poly.entity_id
_entity_poly.type
_entity_poly.pdbx_seq_one_letter_code
_entity_poly.pdbx_strand_id
1 'polypeptide(L)'
;MQAFLRKLNRFFVQGTKSPRQLPPSEVAVDERTYEKYSFIIGSVIAYFNDLSSASKRKFVNRVHHFRQLKKFHFIGLENTEDIAILVSASAVQITFGLKDYYLHSFKDIYILADAYHMDTDDELYIGHVAPDGIYLSWKHFLYGYAYRHDNVNVAVHEMAHALLHNNYLSHFQSDTHFRLNYEKFSSKTGKIFADVITRRQSYLRSYAFTNMHEFWAVSVEAFFENPAELRKHMPELFDALCRVLNQDPSSPDKLI
;
A
#
# COMPACT_ATOMS: atom_id res chain seq x y z
N MET A 1 2.54 -16.43 -20.12
CA MET A 1 3.65 -15.59 -19.58
C MET A 1 4.36 -14.66 -20.60
N GLN A 2 3.77 -14.34 -21.75
CA GLN A 2 4.33 -13.35 -22.72
C GLN A 2 3.33 -12.25 -23.14
N ALA A 3 2.12 -12.23 -22.59
CA ALA A 3 1.06 -11.32 -23.03
C ALA A 3 0.92 -10.02 -22.21
N PHE A 4 1.43 -9.97 -20.98
CA PHE A 4 1.27 -8.81 -20.08
C PHE A 4 2.18 -7.62 -20.44
N LEU A 5 3.26 -7.84 -21.19
CA LEU A 5 4.26 -6.81 -21.51
C LEU A 5 4.02 -6.04 -22.82
N ARG A 6 2.91 -6.26 -23.54
CA ARG A 6 2.72 -5.72 -24.90
C ARG A 6 1.86 -4.46 -25.01
N LYS A 7 1.27 -3.95 -23.92
CA LYS A 7 0.31 -2.84 -23.96
C LYS A 7 0.73 -1.51 -23.30
N LEU A 8 1.99 -1.36 -22.87
CA LEU A 8 2.47 -0.10 -22.28
C LEU A 8 3.03 0.94 -23.27
N ASN A 9 3.08 0.63 -24.57
CA ASN A 9 3.56 1.57 -25.60
C ASN A 9 2.42 2.00 -26.53
N ARG A 10 1.59 2.95 -26.09
CA ARG A 10 1.01 4.00 -26.95
C ARG A 10 0.20 4.99 -26.10
N PHE A 11 0.29 6.25 -26.49
CA PHE A 11 -0.38 7.45 -25.96
C PHE A 11 0.37 8.23 -24.87
N PHE A 12 1.46 8.89 -25.29
CA PHE A 12 1.76 10.24 -24.82
C PHE A 12 0.95 11.24 -25.65
N VAL A 13 0.32 12.23 -25.00
CA VAL A 13 0.42 13.69 -25.29
C VAL A 13 -0.52 14.49 -24.36
N GLN A 14 0.11 15.40 -23.61
CA GLN A 14 -0.39 16.66 -23.02
C GLN A 14 -1.63 16.65 -22.10
N GLY A 15 -1.37 16.44 -20.80
CA GLY A 15 -2.26 16.89 -19.71
C GLY A 15 -1.74 18.18 -19.07
N THR A 16 -2.61 19.20 -19.00
CA THR A 16 -2.34 20.50 -18.36
C THR A 16 -2.07 20.31 -16.86
N LYS A 17 -1.03 20.98 -16.34
CA LYS A 17 -0.69 20.98 -14.91
C LYS A 17 -1.85 21.59 -14.11
N SER A 18 -2.57 20.77 -13.36
CA SER A 18 -3.57 21.26 -12.41
C SER A 18 -2.86 22.01 -11.27
N PRO A 19 -3.40 23.15 -10.78
CA PRO A 19 -2.77 23.94 -9.73
C PRO A 19 -2.58 23.15 -8.43
N ARG A 20 -1.49 23.43 -7.72
CA ARG A 20 -1.17 22.88 -6.40
C ARG A 20 -2.25 23.28 -5.39
N GLN A 21 -3.24 22.41 -5.16
CA GLN A 21 -4.05 22.50 -3.96
C GLN A 21 -3.20 21.99 -2.79
N LEU A 22 -2.88 22.88 -1.86
CA LEU A 22 -2.37 22.48 -0.55
C LEU A 22 -3.41 21.54 0.07
N PRO A 23 -3.01 20.39 0.62
CA PRO A 23 -3.96 19.52 1.29
C PRO A 23 -4.62 20.31 2.43
N PRO A 24 -5.94 20.17 2.62
CA PRO A 24 -6.57 20.74 3.80
C PRO A 24 -5.81 20.23 5.03
N SER A 25 -5.54 21.12 5.98
CA SER A 25 -4.91 20.78 7.26
C SER A 25 -5.59 19.53 7.82
N GLU A 26 -4.83 18.55 8.33
CA GLU A 26 -5.38 17.32 8.93
C GLU A 26 -6.44 17.71 9.97
N VAL A 27 -7.73 17.62 9.60
CA VAL A 27 -8.83 18.02 10.46
C VAL A 27 -8.97 16.93 11.53
N ALA A 28 -8.89 17.33 12.79
CA ALA A 28 -9.10 16.42 13.90
C ALA A 28 -10.56 15.93 13.89
N VAL A 29 -10.74 14.61 13.99
CA VAL A 29 -12.08 14.03 14.17
C VAL A 29 -12.58 14.29 15.59
N ASP A 30 -13.90 14.28 15.76
CA ASP A 30 -14.51 14.31 17.10
C ASP A 30 -14.25 13.00 17.88
N GLU A 31 -14.46 13.03 19.20
CA GLU A 31 -14.13 11.88 20.05
C GLU A 31 -14.96 10.64 19.72
N ARG A 32 -16.23 10.81 19.35
CA ARG A 32 -17.11 9.70 18.94
C ARG A 32 -16.58 9.00 17.69
N THR A 33 -16.14 9.77 16.71
CA THR A 33 -15.53 9.25 15.48
C THR A 33 -14.20 8.59 15.79
N TYR A 34 -13.39 9.19 16.67
CA TYR A 34 -12.13 8.61 17.12
C TYR A 34 -12.32 7.24 17.77
N GLU A 35 -13.23 7.12 18.72
CA GLU A 35 -13.54 5.87 19.43
C GLU A 35 -14.03 4.78 18.45
N LYS A 36 -14.96 5.13 17.57
CA LYS A 36 -15.49 4.19 16.56
C LYS A 36 -14.40 3.69 15.62
N TYR A 37 -13.62 4.60 15.01
CA TYR A 37 -12.56 4.22 14.09
C TYR A 37 -11.48 3.41 14.80
N SER A 38 -11.09 3.82 16.02
CA SER A 38 -10.08 3.10 16.81
C SER A 38 -10.53 1.68 17.15
N PHE A 39 -11.80 1.49 17.50
CA PHE A 39 -12.37 0.18 17.76
C PHE A 39 -12.33 -0.72 16.52
N ILE A 40 -12.82 -0.22 15.39
CA ILE A 40 -12.86 -0.98 14.13
C ILE A 40 -11.44 -1.32 13.66
N ILE A 41 -10.55 -0.33 13.55
CA ILE A 41 -9.18 -0.54 13.09
C ILE A 41 -8.43 -1.48 14.04
N GLY A 42 -8.52 -1.24 15.35
CA GLY A 42 -7.80 -2.02 16.35
C GLY A 42 -8.25 -3.49 16.45
N SER A 43 -9.46 -3.80 16.00
CA SER A 43 -9.95 -5.19 15.95
C SER A 43 -9.25 -6.06 14.90
N VAL A 44 -8.61 -5.45 13.89
CA VAL A 44 -8.00 -6.16 12.75
C VAL A 44 -6.51 -5.81 12.57
N ILE A 45 -6.16 -4.53 12.60
CA ILE A 45 -4.85 -4.04 12.17
C ILE A 45 -3.92 -3.85 13.39
N ALA A 46 -3.05 -4.84 13.63
CA ALA A 46 -2.09 -4.81 14.74
C ALA A 46 -1.17 -3.61 14.74
N TYR A 47 -0.74 -3.19 13.53
CA TYR A 47 0.09 -2.01 13.33
C TYR A 47 -0.46 -0.79 14.07
N PHE A 48 -1.78 -0.60 14.07
CA PHE A 48 -2.44 0.50 14.78
C PHE A 48 -2.41 0.32 16.30
N ASN A 49 -2.54 -0.91 16.80
CA ASN A 49 -2.59 -1.19 18.23
C ASN A 49 -1.28 -0.86 18.95
N ASP A 50 -0.15 -1.00 18.25
CA ASP A 50 1.19 -0.69 18.76
C ASP A 50 1.46 0.82 18.90
N LEU A 51 0.73 1.66 18.18
CA LEU A 51 0.94 3.11 18.16
C LEU A 51 0.66 3.74 19.53
N SER A 52 1.43 4.79 19.86
CA SER A 52 1.12 5.66 21.00
C SER A 52 -0.25 6.34 20.83
N SER A 53 -0.83 6.84 21.91
CA SER A 53 -2.14 7.53 21.87
C SER A 53 -2.14 8.73 20.90
N ALA A 54 -1.04 9.47 20.82
CA ALA A 54 -0.91 10.59 19.90
C ALA A 54 -0.87 10.11 18.43
N SER A 55 -0.08 9.08 18.16
CA SER A 55 0.01 8.48 16.82
C SER A 55 -1.28 7.79 16.39
N LYS A 56 -2.03 7.16 17.31
CA LYS A 56 -3.37 6.63 17.03
C LYS A 56 -4.33 7.73 16.59
N ARG A 57 -4.35 8.88 17.27
CA ARG A 57 -5.18 10.04 16.87
C ARG A 57 -4.80 10.55 15.48
N LYS A 58 -3.50 10.73 15.22
CA LYS A 58 -3.01 11.10 13.89
C LYS A 58 -3.43 10.08 12.82
N PHE A 59 -3.27 8.79 13.10
CA PHE A 59 -3.64 7.71 12.19
C PHE A 59 -5.13 7.76 11.87
N VAL A 60 -6.01 7.84 12.88
CA VAL A 60 -7.46 7.93 12.69
C VAL A 60 -7.87 9.15 11.89
N ASN A 61 -7.30 10.32 12.16
CA ASN A 61 -7.56 11.54 11.37
C ASN A 61 -7.25 11.32 9.89
N ARG A 62 -6.10 10.69 9.59
CA ARG A 62 -5.69 10.37 8.22
C ARG A 62 -6.60 9.33 7.58
N VAL A 63 -7.02 8.28 8.30
CA VAL A 63 -7.95 7.27 7.79
C VAL A 63 -9.30 7.89 7.46
N HIS A 64 -9.83 8.71 8.37
CA HIS A 64 -11.09 9.42 8.16
C HIS A 64 -11.01 10.32 6.91
N HIS A 65 -9.96 11.13 6.80
CA HIS A 65 -9.79 12.03 5.65
C HIS A 65 -9.56 11.26 4.35
N PHE A 66 -8.70 10.24 4.34
CA PHE A 66 -8.49 9.39 3.17
C PHE A 66 -9.82 8.83 2.69
N ARG A 67 -10.61 8.22 3.59
CA ARG A 67 -11.92 7.63 3.27
C ARG A 67 -12.87 8.64 2.62
N GLN A 68 -12.94 9.87 3.13
CA GLN A 68 -13.82 10.92 2.59
C GLN A 68 -13.48 11.31 1.14
N LEU A 69 -12.24 11.07 0.70
CA LEU A 69 -11.80 11.36 -0.66
C LEU A 69 -11.99 10.18 -1.63
N LYS A 70 -12.50 9.04 -1.16
CA LYS A 70 -12.67 7.82 -1.95
C LYS A 70 -14.14 7.46 -2.14
N LYS A 71 -14.41 6.81 -3.26
CA LYS A 71 -15.66 6.13 -3.56
C LYS A 71 -15.42 4.62 -3.44
N PHE A 72 -16.19 3.98 -2.57
CA PHE A 72 -16.11 2.54 -2.34
C PHE A 72 -17.22 1.83 -3.09
N HIS A 73 -16.85 0.78 -3.83
CA HIS A 73 -17.77 -0.06 -4.59
C HIS A 73 -17.72 -1.47 -4.01
N PHE A 74 -18.87 -2.01 -3.63
CA PHE A 74 -18.97 -3.32 -3.00
C PHE A 74 -19.61 -4.30 -3.99
N ILE A 75 -18.87 -5.36 -4.34
CA ILE A 75 -19.28 -6.36 -5.32
C ILE A 75 -19.41 -7.72 -4.62
N GLY A 76 -20.64 -8.21 -4.52
CA GLY A 76 -20.93 -9.51 -3.88
C GLY A 76 -20.88 -9.51 -2.36
N LEU A 77 -20.84 -8.33 -1.72
CA LEU A 77 -20.87 -8.19 -0.25
C LEU A 77 -21.69 -6.95 0.16
N GLU A 78 -22.15 -6.95 1.41
CA GLU A 78 -22.89 -5.82 1.99
C GLU A 78 -21.98 -4.59 2.15
N ASN A 79 -22.51 -3.43 1.78
CA ASN A 79 -21.82 -2.16 2.02
C ASN A 79 -21.84 -1.86 3.52
N THR A 80 -20.69 -1.99 4.15
CA THR A 80 -20.50 -1.61 5.54
C THR A 80 -19.43 -0.54 5.66
N GLU A 81 -19.67 0.41 6.55
CA GLU A 81 -18.70 1.46 6.83
C GLU A 81 -17.39 0.90 7.39
N ASP A 82 -17.47 -0.17 8.19
CA ASP A 82 -16.32 -0.84 8.80
C ASP A 82 -15.31 -1.34 7.76
N ILE A 83 -15.80 -1.94 6.67
CA ILE A 83 -14.95 -2.39 5.56
C ILE A 83 -14.23 -1.19 4.91
N ALA A 84 -14.95 -0.10 4.63
CA ALA A 84 -14.35 1.10 4.05
C ALA A 84 -13.31 1.73 5.00
N ILE A 85 -13.54 1.70 6.32
CA ILE A 85 -12.59 2.16 7.33
C ILE A 85 -11.32 1.29 7.31
N LEU A 86 -11.47 -0.03 7.30
CA LEU A 86 -10.34 -0.97 7.31
C LEU A 86 -9.49 -0.88 6.03
N VAL A 87 -10.13 -0.80 4.86
CA VAL A 87 -9.41 -0.61 3.59
C VAL A 87 -8.73 0.76 3.52
N SER A 88 -9.34 1.80 4.10
CA SER A 88 -8.68 3.11 4.23
C SER A 88 -7.48 3.05 5.18
N ALA A 89 -7.58 2.26 6.25
CA ALA A 89 -6.50 2.08 7.21
C ALA A 89 -5.30 1.33 6.62
N SER A 90 -5.48 0.37 5.71
CA SER A 90 -4.36 -0.27 5.02
C SER A 90 -3.58 0.72 4.13
N ALA A 91 -4.28 1.63 3.44
CA ALA A 91 -3.64 2.70 2.68
C ALA A 91 -2.84 3.65 3.58
N VAL A 92 -3.42 4.04 4.73
CA VAL A 92 -2.77 4.92 5.70
C VAL A 92 -1.59 4.23 6.39
N GLN A 93 -1.63 2.92 6.64
CA GLN A 93 -0.51 2.16 7.17
C GLN A 93 0.76 2.34 6.33
N ILE A 94 0.66 2.19 5.01
CA ILE A 94 1.82 2.34 4.11
C ILE A 94 2.26 3.80 4.01
N THR A 95 1.32 4.74 4.09
CA THR A 95 1.58 6.17 3.89
C THR A 95 1.76 6.95 5.20
N PHE A 96 1.81 6.29 6.36
CA PHE A 96 1.77 6.95 7.66
C PHE A 96 2.96 7.90 7.90
N GLY A 97 4.14 7.51 7.40
CA GLY A 97 5.35 8.34 7.44
C GLY A 97 5.41 9.44 6.38
N LEU A 98 4.53 9.41 5.39
CA LEU A 98 4.54 10.34 4.27
C LEU A 98 3.70 11.59 4.57
N LYS A 99 4.05 12.70 3.91
CA LYS A 99 3.30 13.96 4.01
C LYS A 99 2.02 13.90 3.17
N ASP A 100 2.14 13.43 1.93
CA ASP A 100 1.01 13.13 1.05
C ASP A 100 0.62 11.66 1.19
N TYR A 101 -0.52 11.42 1.83
CA TYR A 101 -1.08 10.09 2.08
C TYR A 101 -2.36 9.83 1.26
N TYR A 102 -2.70 10.72 0.33
CA TYR A 102 -4.04 10.72 -0.26
C TYR A 102 -4.21 9.75 -1.40
N LEU A 103 -3.13 9.28 -2.04
CA LEU A 103 -3.17 8.48 -3.27
C LEU A 103 -4.12 9.13 -4.30
N HIS A 104 -3.85 10.39 -4.65
CA HIS A 104 -4.70 11.26 -5.47
C HIS A 104 -5.15 10.65 -6.82
N SER A 105 -4.36 9.72 -7.36
CA SER A 105 -4.67 9.04 -8.63
C SER A 105 -5.86 8.10 -8.55
N PHE A 106 -6.19 7.60 -7.36
CA PHE A 106 -7.19 6.56 -7.16
C PHE A 106 -8.38 7.13 -6.39
N LYS A 107 -9.47 7.43 -7.10
CA LYS A 107 -10.72 7.89 -6.48
C LYS A 107 -11.64 6.73 -6.14
N ASP A 108 -11.57 5.65 -6.89
CA ASP A 108 -12.45 4.50 -6.77
C ASP A 108 -11.69 3.32 -6.18
N ILE A 109 -12.29 2.66 -5.19
CA ILE A 109 -11.80 1.44 -4.56
C ILE A 109 -12.90 0.39 -4.65
N TYR A 110 -12.59 -0.73 -5.31
CA TYR A 110 -13.49 -1.84 -5.53
C TYR A 110 -13.16 -2.96 -4.55
N ILE A 111 -14.19 -3.38 -3.80
CA ILE A 111 -14.08 -4.41 -2.78
C ILE A 111 -14.97 -5.56 -3.22
N LEU A 112 -14.36 -6.71 -3.45
CA LEU A 112 -15.01 -7.92 -3.94
C LEU A 112 -15.05 -8.95 -2.82
N ALA A 113 -16.14 -9.73 -2.73
CA ALA A 113 -16.30 -10.67 -1.62
C ALA A 113 -15.17 -11.71 -1.51
N ASP A 114 -14.74 -12.27 -2.65
CA ASP A 114 -13.71 -13.32 -2.74
C ASP A 114 -12.82 -13.07 -3.98
N ALA A 115 -11.96 -14.03 -4.32
CA ALA A 115 -11.21 -14.04 -5.56
C ALA A 115 -12.14 -13.97 -6.79
N TYR A 116 -11.67 -13.38 -7.86
CA TYR A 116 -12.47 -13.09 -9.05
C TYR A 116 -11.65 -13.27 -10.33
N HIS A 117 -12.36 -13.51 -11.44
CA HIS A 117 -11.78 -13.48 -12.77
C HIS A 117 -12.03 -12.11 -13.40
N MET A 118 -11.11 -11.67 -14.24
CA MET A 118 -11.40 -10.61 -15.22
C MET A 118 -11.91 -11.27 -16.50
N ASP A 119 -12.83 -10.61 -17.22
CA ASP A 119 -13.52 -11.20 -18.39
C ASP A 119 -12.61 -11.77 -19.49
N THR A 120 -11.32 -11.41 -19.48
CA THR A 120 -10.32 -11.81 -20.48
C THR A 120 -9.21 -12.70 -19.93
N ASP A 121 -9.34 -13.18 -18.70
CA ASP A 121 -8.28 -13.94 -18.02
C ASP A 121 -8.79 -15.20 -17.31
N ASP A 122 -8.09 -16.31 -17.53
CA ASP A 122 -8.31 -17.58 -16.84
C ASP A 122 -7.67 -17.58 -15.43
N GLU A 123 -6.85 -16.58 -15.10
CA GLU A 123 -6.23 -16.43 -13.78
C GLU A 123 -7.21 -15.83 -12.74
N LEU A 124 -7.12 -16.34 -11.51
CA LEU A 124 -7.85 -15.81 -10.36
C LEU A 124 -7.08 -14.64 -9.75
N TYR A 125 -7.76 -13.51 -9.60
CA TYR A 125 -7.26 -12.32 -8.95
C TYR A 125 -7.77 -12.24 -7.52
N ILE A 126 -6.88 -11.85 -6.61
CA ILE A 126 -7.23 -11.52 -5.21
C ILE A 126 -7.06 -10.02 -4.90
N GLY A 127 -6.49 -9.28 -5.85
CA GLY A 127 -6.32 -7.84 -5.88
C GLY A 127 -5.69 -7.42 -7.20
N HIS A 128 -5.81 -6.14 -7.55
CA HIS A 128 -4.97 -5.49 -8.56
C HIS A 128 -5.12 -3.96 -8.49
N VAL A 129 -4.19 -3.23 -9.08
CA VAL A 129 -4.28 -1.79 -9.32
C VAL A 129 -4.38 -1.51 -10.81
N ALA A 130 -5.40 -0.75 -11.21
CA ALA A 130 -5.63 -0.31 -12.58
C ALA A 130 -5.84 1.22 -12.65
N PRO A 131 -5.77 1.85 -13.83
CA PRO A 131 -5.93 3.31 -13.95
C PRO A 131 -7.24 3.86 -13.38
N ASP A 132 -8.29 3.03 -13.34
CA ASP A 132 -9.62 3.36 -12.85
C ASP A 132 -9.84 3.06 -11.36
N GLY A 133 -8.99 2.26 -10.71
CA GLY A 133 -9.15 2.01 -9.28
C GLY A 133 -8.20 0.98 -8.67
N ILE A 134 -8.39 0.80 -7.37
CA ILE A 134 -7.74 -0.25 -6.57
C ILE A 134 -8.79 -1.34 -6.31
N TYR A 135 -8.44 -2.59 -6.57
CA TYR A 135 -9.33 -3.74 -6.43
C TYR A 135 -8.80 -4.67 -5.36
N LEU A 136 -9.67 -5.09 -4.44
CA LEU A 136 -9.30 -5.94 -3.31
C LEU A 136 -10.35 -7.01 -3.07
N SER A 137 -9.90 -8.25 -2.88
CA SER A 137 -10.73 -9.32 -2.31
C SER A 137 -10.82 -9.14 -0.78
N TRP A 138 -12.03 -8.99 -0.27
CA TRP A 138 -12.32 -8.81 1.15
C TRP A 138 -11.92 -10.03 1.99
N LYS A 139 -12.20 -11.25 1.51
CA LYS A 139 -11.75 -12.47 2.17
C LYS A 139 -10.23 -12.51 2.33
N HIS A 140 -9.49 -12.14 1.28
CA HIS A 140 -8.02 -12.15 1.31
C HIS A 140 -7.45 -10.96 2.09
N PHE A 141 -8.14 -9.82 2.13
CA PHE A 141 -7.84 -8.72 3.03
C PHE A 141 -7.84 -9.20 4.49
N LEU A 142 -8.91 -9.88 4.91
CA LEU A 142 -9.01 -10.41 6.27
C LEU A 142 -7.94 -11.48 6.55
N TYR A 143 -7.66 -12.35 5.58
CA TYR A 143 -6.58 -13.33 5.70
C TYR A 143 -5.23 -12.65 5.96
N GLY A 144 -4.89 -11.62 5.18
CA GLY A 144 -3.62 -10.90 5.31
C GLY A 144 -3.39 -10.28 6.69
N TYR A 145 -4.44 -9.78 7.35
CA TYR A 145 -4.32 -9.22 8.71
C TYR A 145 -4.44 -10.25 9.83
N ALA A 146 -4.92 -11.45 9.54
CA ALA A 146 -5.02 -12.55 10.51
C ALA A 146 -3.68 -13.29 10.69
N TYR A 147 -2.89 -13.48 9.63
CA TYR A 147 -1.68 -14.31 9.63
C TYR A 147 -0.38 -13.50 9.51
N ARG A 148 0.09 -12.95 10.63
CA ARG A 148 1.09 -11.86 10.65
C ARG A 148 2.55 -12.23 10.31
N HIS A 149 2.83 -13.48 9.94
CA HIS A 149 4.20 -13.99 9.81
C HIS A 149 4.46 -14.78 8.53
N ASP A 150 3.47 -14.90 7.64
CA ASP A 150 3.65 -15.56 6.35
C ASP A 150 4.18 -14.62 5.25
N ASN A 151 4.34 -13.33 5.56
CA ASN A 151 4.71 -12.26 4.62
C ASN A 151 3.74 -12.15 3.42
N VAL A 152 2.45 -12.40 3.65
CA VAL A 152 1.39 -12.30 2.65
C VAL A 152 0.28 -11.38 3.15
N ASN A 153 0.17 -10.18 2.58
CA ASN A 153 -0.91 -9.26 2.88
C ASN A 153 -1.34 -8.50 1.63
N VAL A 154 -2.44 -8.96 1.00
CA VAL A 154 -2.94 -8.39 -0.26
C VAL A 154 -3.29 -6.90 -0.13
N ALA A 155 -3.79 -6.48 1.03
CA ALA A 155 -4.11 -5.08 1.25
C ALA A 155 -2.85 -4.22 1.23
N VAL A 156 -1.78 -4.69 1.88
CA VAL A 156 -0.47 -4.03 1.86
C VAL A 156 0.13 -4.06 0.45
N HIS A 157 0.03 -5.20 -0.23
CA HIS A 157 0.55 -5.41 -1.58
C HIS A 157 -0.04 -4.42 -2.60
N GLU A 158 -1.37 -4.37 -2.72
CA GLU A 158 -2.03 -3.49 -3.69
C GLU A 158 -1.85 -2.01 -3.33
N MET A 159 -1.84 -1.67 -2.04
CA MET A 159 -1.60 -0.29 -1.62
C MET A 159 -0.15 0.14 -1.90
N ALA A 160 0.81 -0.78 -1.88
CA ALA A 160 2.19 -0.51 -2.30
C ALA A 160 2.25 -0.22 -3.81
N HIS A 161 1.55 -0.99 -4.65
CA HIS A 161 1.41 -0.69 -6.07
C HIS A 161 0.75 0.66 -6.33
N ALA A 162 -0.35 0.96 -5.63
CA ALA A 162 -1.05 2.23 -5.75
C ALA A 162 -0.15 3.41 -5.37
N LEU A 163 0.62 3.29 -4.29
CA LEU A 163 1.58 4.33 -3.89
C LEU A 163 2.65 4.60 -4.97
N LEU A 164 3.20 3.54 -5.55
CA LEU A 164 4.19 3.66 -6.62
C LEU A 164 3.59 4.29 -7.88
N HIS A 165 2.42 3.82 -8.32
CA HIS A 165 1.70 4.36 -9.47
C HIS A 165 1.36 5.84 -9.27
N ASN A 166 0.88 6.21 -8.08
CA ASN A 166 0.54 7.59 -7.75
C ASN A 166 1.72 8.54 -7.93
N ASN A 167 2.92 8.11 -7.56
CA ASN A 167 4.12 8.96 -7.59
C ASN A 167 4.87 8.97 -8.92
N TYR A 168 4.74 7.92 -9.75
CA TYR A 168 5.55 7.78 -10.98
C TYR A 168 4.76 7.69 -12.28
N LEU A 169 3.56 7.13 -12.25
CA LEU A 169 2.80 6.80 -13.47
C LEU A 169 1.61 7.75 -13.68
N SER A 170 1.27 8.52 -12.65
CA SER A 170 0.19 9.49 -12.70
C SER A 170 0.69 10.91 -13.03
N HIS A 171 -0.21 11.74 -13.54
CA HIS A 171 0.02 13.18 -13.71
C HIS A 171 -0.21 13.99 -12.42
N PHE A 172 -0.58 13.33 -11.31
CA PHE A 172 -0.86 14.00 -10.05
C PHE A 172 0.41 14.36 -9.28
N GLN A 173 0.26 15.21 -8.26
CA GLN A 173 1.34 15.79 -7.47
C GLN A 173 2.32 14.70 -7.01
N SER A 174 3.53 14.68 -7.58
CA SER A 174 4.53 13.69 -7.21
C SER A 174 5.29 14.16 -5.97
N ASP A 175 5.30 13.35 -4.90
CA ASP A 175 6.13 13.62 -3.73
C ASP A 175 7.61 13.48 -4.14
N THR A 176 8.32 14.61 -4.19
CA THR A 176 9.71 14.64 -4.63
C THR A 176 10.63 13.87 -3.66
N HIS A 177 10.33 13.87 -2.36
CA HIS A 177 11.10 13.11 -1.40
C HIS A 177 10.90 11.62 -1.58
N PHE A 178 9.65 11.18 -1.76
CA PHE A 178 9.34 9.77 -2.06
C PHE A 178 10.09 9.32 -3.32
N ARG A 179 10.01 10.09 -4.41
CA ARG A 179 10.68 9.74 -5.68
C ARG A 179 12.20 9.63 -5.55
N LEU A 180 12.83 10.61 -4.92
CA LEU A 180 14.28 10.58 -4.71
C LEU A 180 14.71 9.37 -3.87
N ASN A 181 13.93 9.02 -2.85
CA ASN A 181 14.22 7.85 -2.03
C ASN A 181 13.91 6.53 -2.77
N TYR A 182 12.86 6.49 -3.59
CA TYR A 182 12.52 5.32 -4.39
C TYR A 182 13.54 5.07 -5.52
N GLU A 183 14.08 6.11 -6.15
CA GLU A 183 15.19 5.99 -7.10
C GLU A 183 16.45 5.40 -6.44
N LYS A 184 16.77 5.85 -5.22
CA LYS A 184 17.85 5.26 -4.42
C LYS A 184 17.56 3.80 -4.05
N PHE A 185 16.32 3.49 -3.67
CA PHE A 185 15.86 2.13 -3.42
C PHE A 185 16.07 1.26 -4.65
N SER A 186 15.55 1.67 -5.82
CA SER A 186 15.64 0.93 -7.08
C SER A 186 17.09 0.69 -7.51
N SER A 187 17.93 1.73 -7.44
CA SER A 187 19.36 1.63 -7.75
C SER A 187 20.11 0.68 -6.81
N LYS A 188 19.84 0.75 -5.49
CA LYS A 188 20.50 -0.11 -4.49
C LYS A 188 20.00 -1.56 -4.58
N THR A 189 18.71 -1.76 -4.72
CA THR A 189 18.07 -3.08 -4.69
C THR A 189 18.13 -3.82 -6.04
N GLY A 190 18.45 -3.14 -7.14
CA GLY A 190 18.69 -3.79 -8.43
C GLY A 190 19.79 -4.87 -8.37
N LYS A 191 20.81 -4.68 -7.52
CA LYS A 191 21.84 -5.71 -7.27
C LYS A 191 21.28 -6.90 -6.50
N ILE A 192 20.49 -6.65 -5.46
CA ILE A 192 19.81 -7.69 -4.67
C ILE A 192 18.92 -8.54 -5.59
N PHE A 193 18.13 -7.89 -6.45
CA PHE A 193 17.26 -8.55 -7.43
C PHE A 193 18.06 -9.45 -8.38
N ALA A 194 19.15 -8.96 -8.96
CA ALA A 194 20.02 -9.73 -9.86
C ALA A 194 20.73 -10.90 -9.15
N ASP A 195 21.20 -10.69 -7.93
CA ASP A 195 21.88 -11.72 -7.13
C ASP A 195 20.93 -12.86 -6.77
N VAL A 196 19.68 -12.56 -6.40
CA VAL A 196 18.67 -13.59 -6.10
C VAL A 196 18.31 -14.39 -7.34
N ILE A 197 18.12 -13.75 -8.49
CA ILE A 197 17.84 -14.48 -9.75
C ILE A 197 18.97 -15.48 -10.05
N THR A 198 20.22 -15.09 -9.76
CA THR A 198 21.39 -15.94 -10.01
C THR A 198 21.51 -17.06 -8.98
N ARG A 199 21.34 -16.77 -7.69
CA ARG A 199 21.57 -17.70 -6.58
C ARG A 199 20.34 -18.52 -6.18
N ARG A 200 19.16 -18.14 -6.67
CA ARG A 200 17.84 -18.73 -6.36
C ARG A 200 17.53 -18.85 -4.87
N GLN A 201 18.05 -17.93 -4.07
CA GLN A 201 17.87 -17.91 -2.62
C GLN A 201 17.57 -16.49 -2.15
N SER A 202 16.47 -16.32 -1.42
CA SER A 202 16.05 -15.05 -0.84
C SER A 202 15.13 -15.32 0.35
N TYR A 203 15.06 -14.34 1.27
CA TYR A 203 14.04 -14.31 2.31
C TYR A 203 12.65 -13.97 1.73
N LEU A 204 12.60 -13.09 0.72
CA LEU A 204 11.34 -12.81 0.02
C LEU A 204 10.87 -14.02 -0.80
N ARG A 205 9.55 -14.15 -0.90
CA ARG A 205 8.89 -15.16 -1.75
C ARG A 205 9.34 -15.03 -3.21
N SER A 206 9.37 -16.15 -3.94
CA SER A 206 9.80 -16.19 -5.35
C SER A 206 9.02 -15.21 -6.24
N TYR A 207 7.75 -14.97 -5.92
CA TYR A 207 6.87 -14.03 -6.62
C TYR A 207 7.46 -12.61 -6.70
N ALA A 208 8.21 -12.17 -5.68
CA ALA A 208 8.90 -10.87 -5.68
C ALA A 208 9.86 -10.69 -6.87
N PHE A 209 10.32 -11.78 -7.47
CA PHE A 209 11.32 -11.76 -8.54
C PHE A 209 10.70 -11.87 -9.94
N THR A 210 9.37 -11.73 -10.05
CA THR A 210 8.66 -11.69 -11.34
C THR A 210 9.01 -10.42 -12.11
N ASN A 211 8.99 -9.26 -11.46
CA ASN A 211 9.41 -7.97 -11.99
C ASN A 211 9.67 -6.98 -10.84
N MET A 212 10.14 -5.76 -11.15
CA MET A 212 10.48 -4.76 -10.12
C MET A 212 9.26 -4.20 -9.35
N HIS A 213 8.07 -4.20 -9.97
CA HIS A 213 6.84 -3.79 -9.27
C HIS A 213 6.45 -4.82 -8.21
N GLU A 214 6.52 -6.12 -8.53
CA GLU A 214 6.30 -7.20 -7.55
C GLU A 214 7.37 -7.20 -6.47
N PHE A 215 8.63 -6.95 -6.86
CA PHE A 215 9.72 -6.83 -5.89
C PHE A 215 9.42 -5.74 -4.86
N TRP A 216 8.94 -4.59 -5.31
CA TRP A 216 8.51 -3.50 -4.43
C TRP A 216 7.37 -3.95 -3.51
N ALA A 217 6.27 -4.46 -4.06
CA ALA A 217 5.09 -4.80 -3.27
C ALA A 217 5.37 -5.90 -2.23
N VAL A 218 6.05 -6.99 -2.62
CA VAL A 218 6.43 -8.08 -1.70
C VAL A 218 7.46 -7.65 -0.67
N SER A 219 8.34 -6.71 -1.01
CA SER A 219 9.26 -6.11 -0.02
C SER A 219 8.49 -5.31 1.04
N VAL A 220 7.48 -4.54 0.63
CA VAL A 220 6.62 -3.76 1.54
C VAL A 220 5.75 -4.67 2.40
N GLU A 221 5.23 -5.78 1.88
CA GLU A 221 4.57 -6.83 2.67
C GLU A 221 5.48 -7.32 3.80
N ALA A 222 6.67 -7.82 3.45
CA ALA A 222 7.63 -8.32 4.44
C ALA A 222 8.05 -7.26 5.47
N PHE A 223 8.10 -5.99 5.07
CA PHE A 223 8.45 -4.88 5.94
C PHE A 223 7.42 -4.61 7.03
N PHE A 224 6.13 -4.73 6.72
CA PHE A 224 5.07 -4.52 7.71
C PHE A 224 4.68 -5.80 8.45
N GLU A 225 4.74 -6.96 7.80
CA GLU A 225 4.37 -8.26 8.40
C GLU A 225 5.46 -8.78 9.35
N ASN A 226 6.72 -8.79 8.89
CA ASN A 226 7.83 -9.34 9.68
C ASN A 226 9.10 -8.47 9.59
N PRO A 227 9.05 -7.24 10.15
CA PRO A 227 10.17 -6.29 10.07
C PRO A 227 11.47 -6.83 10.69
N ALA A 228 11.37 -7.63 11.76
CA ALA A 228 12.53 -8.18 12.44
C ALA A 228 13.29 -9.19 11.56
N GLU A 229 12.58 -10.15 10.96
CA GLU A 229 13.21 -11.12 10.05
C GLU A 229 13.68 -10.46 8.75
N LEU A 230 12.95 -9.47 8.22
CA LEU A 230 13.43 -8.70 7.06
C LEU A 230 14.73 -7.95 7.38
N ARG A 231 14.81 -7.27 8.53
CA ARG A 231 16.04 -6.58 8.98
C ARG A 231 17.21 -7.54 9.16
N LYS A 232 16.95 -8.74 9.69
CA LYS A 232 17.97 -9.77 9.92
C LYS A 232 18.49 -10.39 8.62
N HIS A 233 17.59 -10.73 7.70
CA HIS A 233 17.96 -11.48 6.48
C HIS A 233 18.29 -10.59 5.28
N MET A 234 17.71 -9.39 5.20
CA MET A 234 17.92 -8.43 4.12
C MET A 234 18.04 -6.99 4.66
N PRO A 235 19.03 -6.69 5.52
CA PRO A 235 19.16 -5.40 6.22
C PRO A 235 19.22 -4.21 5.24
N GLU A 236 19.92 -4.37 4.12
CA GLU A 236 20.05 -3.30 3.12
C GLU A 236 18.72 -2.92 2.46
N LEU A 237 17.83 -3.89 2.29
CA LEU A 237 16.48 -3.71 1.77
C LEU A 237 15.60 -3.06 2.83
N PHE A 238 15.65 -3.55 4.08
CA PHE A 238 14.94 -2.95 5.22
C PHE A 238 15.26 -1.45 5.35
N ASP A 239 16.55 -1.08 5.36
CA ASP A 239 16.97 0.32 5.47
C ASP A 239 16.50 1.18 4.29
N ALA A 240 16.43 0.59 3.09
CA ALA A 240 15.94 1.30 1.92
C ALA A 240 14.44 1.57 2.01
N LEU A 241 13.65 0.59 2.47
CA LEU A 241 12.21 0.75 2.72
C LEU A 241 11.92 1.79 3.80
N CYS A 242 12.69 1.77 4.90
CA CYS A 242 12.62 2.79 5.94
C CYS A 242 12.71 4.21 5.37
N ARG A 243 13.67 4.45 4.47
CA ARG A 243 13.88 5.77 3.85
C ARG A 243 12.77 6.14 2.87
N VAL A 244 12.26 5.19 2.10
CA VAL A 244 11.19 5.43 1.12
C VAL A 244 9.88 5.76 1.81
N LEU A 245 9.48 4.95 2.80
CA LEU A 245 8.20 5.08 3.49
C LEU A 245 8.25 6.05 4.66
N ASN A 246 9.45 6.47 5.08
CA ASN A 246 9.70 7.29 6.27
C ASN A 246 9.13 6.64 7.55
N GLN A 247 9.35 5.34 7.68
CA GLN A 247 8.80 4.50 8.74
C GLN A 247 9.82 3.48 9.25
N ASP A 248 9.75 3.11 10.53
CA ASP A 248 10.39 1.91 11.07
C ASP A 248 9.32 1.10 11.82
N PRO A 249 8.76 0.02 11.23
CA PRO A 249 7.70 -0.77 11.86
C PRO A 249 8.10 -1.43 13.18
N SER A 250 9.39 -1.45 13.51
CA SER A 250 9.91 -1.93 14.81
C SER A 250 9.90 -0.84 15.89
N SER A 251 9.71 0.44 15.53
CA SER A 251 9.64 1.54 16.49
C SER A 251 8.23 1.67 17.08
N PRO A 252 8.06 2.22 18.31
CA PRO A 252 6.74 2.35 18.95
C PRO A 252 5.74 3.17 18.12
N ASP A 253 6.17 4.27 17.52
CA ASP A 253 5.32 5.15 16.70
C ASP A 253 5.37 4.81 15.20
N LYS A 254 6.17 3.81 14.81
CA LYS A 254 6.37 3.37 13.43
C LYS A 254 6.99 4.43 12.50
N LEU A 255 7.39 5.59 13.02
CA LEU A 255 7.98 6.72 12.28
C LEU A 255 9.48 6.85 12.54
N ILE A 256 10.17 7.56 11.63
CA ILE A 256 11.59 7.95 11.71
C ILE A 256 11.71 9.45 12.00
#